data_AF-A0A5D8QCN6-F1
#
_entry.id   AF-A0A5D8QCN6-F1
#
_cell.length_a   1.000
_cell.length_b   1.000
_cell.length_c   1.000
_cell.angle_alpha   90.00
_cell.angle_beta   90.00
_cell.angle_gamma   90.00
#
_symmetry.space_group_name_H-M   'P 1'
#
loop_
_entity.id
_entity.type
_entity.pdbx_description
1 polymer ?
#
loop_
_entity_poly.entity_id
_entity_poly.type
_entity_poly.pdbx_seq_one_letter_code
_entity_poly.pdbx_strand_id
1 'polypeptide(L)'
;MPIKQDIVSEIIEKVDIVEVINEYTHLTQKGKNYMGLCPFHREKTPSFSVSREKQLYHCFGCGASGNIITFIEKIENVDFHGAVELLAERAGIDIQEKDKLFSREKEKLYIINSAAGRYFYKNLYANEGKVAYAYLRNRGLDDDDIKRFGLGYSLPQWDGLLKHLRSEGFSNEDIEKAGLAIRGSKGYYDRFRGRVIFPIFNEYGRVVGFGGRVLDDSKPKYLNSPETLIYSKSRILYGLNTAKKSKEQFLIIVEGYMDCIALQKYGFLNTVASLGTSLTIQQARLLKRYTNDVCICYDSDLAGQEATLRGLKILDRLSMRVKIISLPEGKDPDEFLKINGSEGFYKLIESAVYYKEYLIRSLAKNYNVDDIEQKSRFVNEALKIIVDSNDAVEVENYISIISSLARISINAVRTQYNKYVNRDLEVFNSKMYINGNNRYNRYMNVNFQKDIDKISNAYINAEKIIVFNIINNKKLTPELYKKINPEMFEDKIIMKIYMIICELYKNKKDINEKDILSGLTGDEANYFMNLMKGEYPIDIDIEKFIEDFLTYKKMKVLEKALQESKMKDDNKTVMELQKQLIKCRLSLAERSNTYVRK
;
A
#
# COMPACT_ATOMS: atom_id res chain seq x y z
N MET A 1 12.18 -8.21 14.60
CA MET A 1 13.23 -7.27 14.14
C MET A 1 13.51 -7.58 12.68
N PRO A 2 13.98 -6.64 11.85
CA PRO A 2 14.35 -6.99 10.49
C PRO A 2 15.66 -7.79 10.50
N ILE A 3 15.68 -8.91 9.77
CA ILE A 3 16.93 -9.53 9.30
C ILE A 3 17.77 -8.43 8.65
N LYS A 4 19.08 -8.39 8.93
CA LYS A 4 19.97 -7.39 8.31
C LYS A 4 19.84 -7.47 6.80
N GLN A 5 19.69 -6.31 6.15
CA GLN A 5 19.62 -6.23 4.69
C GLN A 5 20.84 -6.90 4.02
N ASP A 6 21.99 -6.90 4.70
CA ASP A 6 23.21 -7.54 4.22
C ASP A 6 23.05 -9.06 4.01
N ILE A 7 22.35 -9.77 4.91
CA ILE A 7 22.08 -11.22 4.78
C ILE A 7 21.16 -11.49 3.59
N VAL A 8 20.15 -10.65 3.41
CA VAL A 8 19.20 -10.74 2.30
C VAL A 8 19.91 -10.54 0.96
N SER A 9 20.79 -9.55 0.89
CA SER A 9 21.62 -9.30 -0.28
C SER A 9 22.57 -10.48 -0.55
N GLU A 10 23.22 -11.01 0.48
CA GLU A 10 24.14 -12.15 0.35
C GLU A 10 23.41 -13.40 -0.17
N ILE A 11 22.19 -13.67 0.32
CA ILE A 11 21.35 -14.77 -0.19
C ILE A 11 21.03 -14.57 -1.66
N ILE A 12 20.59 -13.36 -2.04
CA ILE A 12 20.23 -13.04 -3.43
C ILE A 12 21.47 -13.14 -4.35
N GLU A 13 22.66 -12.85 -3.85
CA GLU A 13 23.92 -12.98 -4.62
C GLU A 13 24.38 -14.43 -4.78
N LYS A 14 24.18 -15.29 -3.77
CA LYS A 14 24.61 -16.71 -3.83
C LYS A 14 23.61 -17.64 -4.49
N VAL A 15 22.32 -17.27 -4.51
CA VAL A 15 21.25 -18.14 -5.02
C VAL A 15 20.87 -17.72 -6.43
N ASP A 16 20.99 -18.62 -7.40
CA ASP A 16 20.46 -18.38 -8.74
C ASP A 16 18.93 -18.59 -8.76
N ILE A 17 18.18 -17.50 -8.93
CA ILE A 17 16.72 -17.54 -9.05
C ILE A 17 16.21 -18.55 -10.08
N VAL A 18 16.92 -18.75 -11.20
CA VAL A 18 16.49 -19.68 -12.25
C VAL A 18 16.60 -21.10 -11.74
N GLU A 19 17.71 -21.46 -11.10
CA GLU A 19 17.93 -22.81 -10.59
C GLU A 19 16.91 -23.19 -9.53
N VAL A 20 16.65 -22.28 -8.58
CA VAL A 20 15.64 -22.54 -7.55
C VAL A 20 14.25 -22.66 -8.13
N ILE A 21 13.84 -21.74 -9.01
CA ILE A 21 12.50 -21.80 -9.60
C ILE A 21 12.33 -23.05 -10.48
N ASN A 22 13.38 -23.49 -11.17
CA ASN A 22 13.33 -24.65 -12.06
C ASN A 22 12.98 -25.97 -11.34
N GLU A 23 13.15 -26.01 -10.01
CA GLU A 23 12.70 -27.13 -9.17
C GLU A 23 11.18 -27.18 -8.99
N TYR A 24 10.51 -26.04 -9.09
CA TYR A 24 9.05 -25.92 -8.93
C TYR A 24 8.29 -25.94 -10.25
N THR A 25 8.91 -25.43 -11.32
CA THR A 25 8.31 -25.39 -12.65
C THR A 25 9.38 -25.45 -13.72
N HIS A 26 9.10 -26.17 -14.81
CA HIS A 26 10.07 -26.28 -15.89
C HIS A 26 10.22 -24.95 -16.64
N LEU A 27 11.44 -24.43 -16.63
CA LEU A 27 11.83 -23.21 -17.32
C LEU A 27 12.66 -23.54 -18.57
N THR A 28 12.31 -22.89 -19.68
CA THR A 28 13.03 -22.98 -20.95
C THR A 28 13.64 -21.63 -21.31
N GLN A 29 14.90 -21.60 -21.71
CA GLN A 29 15.54 -20.35 -22.09
C GLN A 29 14.93 -19.79 -23.38
N LYS A 30 14.49 -18.53 -23.36
CA LYS A 30 13.99 -17.78 -24.51
C LYS A 30 14.63 -16.40 -24.53
N GLY A 31 15.66 -16.25 -25.37
CA GLY A 31 16.47 -15.04 -25.41
C GLY A 31 17.26 -14.86 -24.11
N LYS A 32 17.14 -13.68 -23.48
CA LYS A 32 17.83 -13.35 -22.22
C LYS A 32 17.11 -13.87 -20.97
N ASN A 33 15.85 -14.24 -21.10
CA ASN A 33 15.02 -14.70 -19.98
C ASN A 33 14.71 -16.20 -20.10
N TYR A 34 14.17 -16.75 -19.03
CA TYR A 34 13.66 -18.10 -18.95
C TYR A 34 12.14 -18.06 -18.86
N MET A 35 11.45 -18.92 -19.60
CA MET A 35 10.00 -18.95 -19.71
C MET A 35 9.44 -20.31 -19.31
N GLY A 36 8.37 -20.34 -18.53
CA GLY A 36 7.68 -21.56 -18.12
C GLY A 36 6.21 -21.33 -17.81
N LEU A 37 5.53 -22.41 -17.40
CA LEU A 37 4.18 -22.31 -16.83
C LEU A 37 4.28 -21.71 -15.43
N CYS A 38 3.38 -20.79 -15.12
CA CYS A 38 3.35 -20.16 -13.81
C CYS A 38 2.96 -21.17 -12.72
N PRO A 39 3.74 -21.29 -11.63
CA PRO A 39 3.40 -22.19 -10.55
C PRO A 39 2.27 -21.64 -9.65
N PHE A 40 1.89 -20.37 -9.81
CA PHE A 40 0.89 -19.69 -8.97
C PHE A 40 -0.53 -19.71 -9.56
N HIS A 41 -0.69 -20.00 -10.84
CA HIS A 41 -2.01 -20.09 -11.47
C HIS A 41 -2.00 -21.14 -12.58
N ARG A 42 -3.18 -21.72 -12.88
CA ARG A 42 -3.29 -22.74 -13.93
C ARG A 42 -3.40 -22.10 -15.30
N GLU A 43 -2.48 -22.42 -16.18
CA GLU A 43 -2.46 -22.00 -17.58
C GLU A 43 -1.98 -23.12 -18.51
N LYS A 44 -2.26 -23.00 -19.81
CA LYS A 44 -1.76 -23.95 -20.83
C LYS A 44 -0.58 -23.40 -21.62
N THR A 45 -0.40 -22.08 -21.63
CA THR A 45 0.64 -21.37 -22.39
C THR A 45 1.62 -20.71 -21.41
N PRO A 46 2.95 -20.86 -21.59
CA PRO A 46 3.94 -20.24 -20.70
C PRO A 46 3.79 -18.71 -20.63
N SER A 47 3.45 -18.18 -19.46
CA SER A 47 3.45 -16.72 -19.20
C SER A 47 4.42 -16.30 -18.09
N PHE A 48 5.12 -17.25 -17.48
CA PHE A 48 6.05 -17.01 -16.38
C PHE A 48 7.45 -16.73 -16.89
N SER A 49 7.93 -15.49 -16.75
CA SER A 49 9.26 -15.05 -17.16
C SER A 49 10.18 -14.88 -15.96
N VAL A 50 11.38 -15.44 -16.03
CA VAL A 50 12.44 -15.30 -15.01
C VAL A 50 13.68 -14.71 -15.67
N SER A 51 14.22 -13.66 -15.08
CA SER A 51 15.47 -13.04 -15.51
C SER A 51 16.58 -13.40 -14.54
N ARG A 52 17.53 -14.23 -14.98
CA ARG A 52 18.75 -14.57 -14.23
C ARG A 52 19.58 -13.32 -13.95
N GLU A 53 19.72 -12.44 -14.92
CA GLU A 53 20.50 -11.20 -14.80
C GLU A 53 19.90 -10.25 -13.74
N LYS A 54 18.57 -10.08 -13.77
CA LYS A 54 17.89 -9.17 -12.82
C LYS A 54 17.58 -9.81 -11.47
N GLN A 55 17.74 -11.13 -11.33
CA GLN A 55 17.27 -11.92 -10.17
C GLN A 55 15.78 -11.68 -9.84
N LEU A 56 14.95 -11.58 -10.89
CA LEU A 56 13.51 -11.28 -10.76
C LEU A 56 12.66 -12.23 -11.62
N TYR A 57 11.44 -12.51 -11.16
CA TYR A 57 10.40 -13.17 -11.93
C TYR A 57 9.19 -12.24 -12.16
N HIS A 58 8.46 -12.48 -13.24
CA HIS A 58 7.20 -11.84 -13.54
C HIS A 58 6.31 -12.79 -14.38
N CYS A 59 5.06 -12.97 -13.96
CA CYS A 59 4.04 -13.68 -14.70
C CYS A 59 3.16 -12.71 -15.47
N PHE A 60 3.14 -12.80 -16.79
CA PHE A 60 2.28 -11.97 -17.64
C PHE A 60 0.80 -12.37 -17.62
N GLY A 61 0.47 -13.58 -17.14
CA GLY A 61 -0.92 -14.04 -17.00
C GLY A 61 -1.58 -13.51 -15.73
N CYS A 62 -1.00 -13.78 -14.56
CA CYS A 62 -1.59 -13.42 -13.26
C CYS A 62 -0.96 -12.19 -12.57
N GLY A 63 0.07 -11.58 -13.16
CA GLY A 63 0.77 -10.42 -12.59
C GLY A 63 1.71 -10.73 -11.41
N ALA A 64 1.82 -12.00 -10.98
CA ALA A 64 2.73 -12.39 -9.92
C ALA A 64 4.18 -12.04 -10.28
N SER A 65 4.83 -11.24 -9.44
CA SER A 65 6.21 -10.79 -9.65
C SER A 65 6.97 -10.63 -8.34
N GLY A 66 8.30 -10.59 -8.46
CA GLY A 66 9.21 -10.33 -7.34
C GLY A 66 10.58 -10.99 -7.51
N ASN A 67 11.32 -11.13 -6.40
CA ASN A 67 12.62 -11.80 -6.34
C ASN A 67 12.49 -13.24 -5.79
N ILE A 68 13.61 -13.93 -5.60
CA ILE A 68 13.62 -15.31 -5.11
C ILE A 68 12.96 -15.46 -3.72
N ILE A 69 13.13 -14.50 -2.81
CA ILE A 69 12.50 -14.54 -1.49
C ILE A 69 10.99 -14.51 -1.63
N THR A 70 10.46 -13.54 -2.38
CA THR A 70 9.01 -13.45 -2.61
C THR A 70 8.44 -14.63 -3.39
N PHE A 71 9.26 -15.33 -4.18
CA PHE A 71 8.87 -16.57 -4.83
C PHE A 71 8.68 -17.67 -3.78
N ILE A 72 9.67 -17.88 -2.90
CA ILE A 72 9.61 -18.87 -1.82
C ILE A 72 8.47 -18.56 -0.84
N GLU A 73 8.31 -17.30 -0.41
CA GLU A 73 7.18 -16.89 0.46
C GLU A 73 5.83 -17.35 -0.11
N LYS A 74 5.65 -17.22 -1.44
CA LYS A 74 4.39 -17.57 -2.11
C LYS A 74 4.24 -19.07 -2.35
N ILE A 75 5.28 -19.74 -2.84
CA ILE A 75 5.21 -21.15 -3.25
C ILE A 75 5.21 -22.10 -2.05
N GLU A 76 6.04 -21.82 -1.04
CA GLU A 76 6.11 -22.57 0.21
C GLU A 76 5.08 -22.06 1.24
N ASN A 77 4.42 -20.95 0.95
CA ASN A 77 3.42 -20.34 1.82
C ASN A 77 3.98 -20.09 3.23
N VAL A 78 5.16 -19.45 3.27
CA VAL A 78 5.90 -19.07 4.49
C VAL A 78 6.10 -17.57 4.58
N ASP A 79 6.29 -17.04 5.79
CA ASP A 79 6.63 -15.63 5.97
C ASP A 79 8.06 -15.30 5.51
N PHE A 80 8.38 -14.01 5.41
CA PHE A 80 9.70 -13.53 5.00
C PHE A 80 10.86 -14.21 5.74
N HIS A 81 10.72 -14.44 7.05
CA HIS A 81 11.79 -15.06 7.82
C HIS A 81 11.93 -16.53 7.44
N GLY A 82 10.83 -17.27 7.32
CA GLY A 82 10.85 -18.65 6.85
C GLY A 82 11.45 -18.77 5.44
N ALA A 83 11.11 -17.85 4.53
CA ALA A 83 11.69 -17.83 3.20
C ALA A 83 13.21 -17.55 3.22
N VAL A 84 13.65 -16.61 4.07
CA VAL A 84 15.07 -16.33 4.27
C VAL A 84 15.81 -17.51 4.89
N GLU A 85 15.24 -18.20 5.87
CA GLU A 85 15.85 -19.39 6.50
C GLU A 85 16.04 -20.53 5.48
N LEU A 86 15.01 -20.85 4.69
CA LEU A 86 15.08 -21.88 3.64
C LEU A 86 16.18 -21.56 2.61
N LEU A 87 16.27 -20.28 2.20
CA LEU A 87 17.26 -19.84 1.23
C LEU A 87 18.67 -19.74 1.82
N ALA A 88 18.80 -19.35 3.10
CA ALA A 88 20.08 -19.27 3.79
C ALA A 88 20.69 -20.67 4.01
N GLU A 89 19.88 -21.65 4.40
CA GLU A 89 20.30 -23.05 4.51
C GLU A 89 20.82 -23.57 3.17
N ARG A 90 20.08 -23.27 2.08
CA ARG A 90 20.49 -23.63 0.72
C ARG A 90 21.77 -22.93 0.27
N ALA A 91 21.95 -21.68 0.65
CA ALA A 91 23.13 -20.88 0.30
C ALA A 91 24.34 -21.13 1.24
N GLY A 92 24.19 -21.97 2.26
CA GLY A 92 25.21 -22.17 3.30
C GLY A 92 25.55 -20.91 4.09
N ILE A 93 24.59 -19.98 4.23
CA ILE A 93 24.75 -18.70 4.94
C ILE A 93 24.26 -18.88 6.38
N ASP A 94 25.11 -18.56 7.36
CA ASP A 94 24.74 -18.63 8.75
C ASP A 94 23.99 -17.37 9.21
N ILE A 95 22.72 -17.54 9.60
CA ILE A 95 21.92 -16.47 10.17
C ILE A 95 22.33 -16.25 11.64
N GLN A 96 22.47 -14.98 12.06
CA GLN A 96 22.87 -14.63 13.42
C GLN A 96 21.99 -15.32 14.48
N GLU A 97 22.59 -15.75 15.59
CA GLU A 97 21.88 -16.49 16.65
C GLU A 97 20.67 -15.73 17.20
N LYS A 98 20.75 -14.39 17.27
CA LYS A 98 19.64 -13.52 17.69
C LYS A 98 18.43 -13.60 16.75
N ASP A 99 18.65 -13.67 15.44
CA ASP A 99 17.58 -13.80 14.44
C ASP A 99 16.97 -15.20 14.48
N LYS A 100 17.80 -16.23 14.70
CA LYS A 100 17.32 -17.60 14.96
C LYS A 100 16.46 -17.69 16.23
N LEU A 101 16.87 -17.03 17.32
CA LEU A 101 16.07 -16.97 18.56
C LEU A 101 14.72 -16.29 18.33
N PHE A 102 14.70 -15.19 17.57
CA PHE A 102 13.47 -14.49 17.21
C PHE A 102 12.53 -15.37 16.37
N SER A 103 13.07 -16.11 15.40
CA SER A 103 12.31 -17.06 14.58
C SER A 103 11.76 -18.21 15.43
N ARG A 104 12.59 -18.81 16.29
CA ARG A 104 12.16 -19.85 17.25
C ARG A 104 11.05 -19.36 18.18
N GLU A 105 11.14 -18.12 18.67
CA GLU A 105 10.09 -17.53 19.50
C GLU A 105 8.77 -17.38 18.71
N LYS A 106 8.81 -16.85 17.48
CA LYS A 106 7.62 -16.80 16.61
C LYS A 106 7.01 -18.18 16.37
N GLU A 107 7.83 -19.17 16.03
CA GLU A 107 7.36 -20.53 15.74
C GLU A 107 6.69 -21.15 16.96
N LYS A 108 7.29 -20.96 18.14
CA LYS A 108 6.68 -21.36 19.41
C LYS A 108 5.30 -20.74 19.62
N LEU A 109 5.13 -19.44 19.32
CA LEU A 109 3.83 -18.78 19.43
C LEU A 109 2.80 -19.33 18.42
N TYR A 110 3.22 -19.69 17.19
CA TYR A 110 2.32 -20.33 16.23
C TYR A 110 1.85 -21.71 16.74
N ILE A 111 2.76 -22.49 17.32
CA ILE A 111 2.43 -23.81 17.91
C ILE A 111 1.42 -23.65 19.06
N ILE A 112 1.67 -22.72 19.98
CA ILE A 112 0.78 -22.43 21.12
C ILE A 112 -0.61 -22.00 20.64
N ASN A 113 -0.69 -21.09 19.68
CA ASN A 113 -1.97 -20.67 19.11
C ASN A 113 -2.68 -21.80 18.38
N SER A 114 -1.96 -22.66 17.67
CA SER A 114 -2.53 -23.84 17.02
C SER A 114 -3.14 -24.81 18.04
N ALA A 115 -2.44 -25.07 19.15
CA ALA A 115 -2.94 -25.86 20.27
C ALA A 115 -4.21 -25.25 20.90
N ALA A 116 -4.18 -23.94 21.20
CA ALA A 116 -5.34 -23.23 21.72
C ALA A 116 -6.54 -23.28 20.77
N GLY A 117 -6.31 -23.14 19.47
CA GLY A 117 -7.35 -23.27 18.45
C GLY A 117 -8.02 -24.65 18.49
N ARG A 118 -7.22 -25.73 18.56
CA ARG A 118 -7.74 -27.10 18.70
C ARG A 118 -8.53 -27.30 20.00
N TYR A 119 -8.05 -26.75 21.10
CA TYR A 119 -8.75 -26.79 22.39
C TYR A 119 -10.11 -26.12 22.31
N PHE A 120 -10.18 -24.90 21.78
CA PHE A 120 -11.45 -24.18 21.62
C PHE A 120 -12.40 -24.90 20.66
N TYR A 121 -11.89 -25.42 19.55
CA TYR A 121 -12.68 -26.21 18.61
C TYR A 121 -13.28 -27.44 19.29
N LYS A 122 -12.49 -28.21 20.05
CA LYS A 122 -12.96 -29.37 20.81
C LYS A 122 -14.04 -28.99 21.83
N ASN A 123 -13.84 -27.89 22.56
CA ASN A 123 -14.81 -27.42 23.55
C ASN A 123 -16.17 -27.06 22.95
N LEU A 124 -16.21 -26.59 21.70
CA LEU A 124 -17.47 -26.26 21.03
C LEU A 124 -18.40 -27.48 20.92
N TYR A 125 -17.84 -28.67 20.70
CA TYR A 125 -18.58 -29.92 20.57
C TYR A 125 -18.74 -30.67 21.92
N ALA A 126 -18.16 -30.15 23.00
CA ALA A 126 -18.39 -30.69 24.34
C ALA A 126 -19.77 -30.30 24.88
N ASN A 127 -20.22 -30.94 25.97
CA ASN A 127 -21.53 -30.67 26.56
C ASN A 127 -21.69 -29.19 26.98
N GLU A 128 -20.62 -28.60 27.51
CA GLU A 128 -20.53 -27.21 27.94
C GLU A 128 -20.53 -26.23 26.75
N GLY A 129 -20.15 -26.70 25.55
CA GLY A 129 -20.12 -25.91 24.32
C GLY A 129 -21.46 -25.79 23.60
N LYS A 130 -22.48 -26.56 23.98
CA LYS A 130 -23.78 -26.61 23.29
C LYS A 130 -24.44 -25.25 23.11
N VAL A 131 -24.29 -24.33 24.07
CA VAL A 131 -24.83 -22.96 23.98
C VAL A 131 -24.16 -22.17 22.86
N ALA A 132 -22.83 -22.29 22.74
CA ALA A 132 -22.07 -21.64 21.68
C ALA A 132 -22.33 -22.28 20.31
N TYR A 133 -22.44 -23.61 20.26
CA TYR A 133 -22.80 -24.34 19.06
C TYR A 133 -24.19 -23.91 18.56
N ALA A 134 -25.20 -23.90 19.44
CA ALA A 134 -26.55 -23.44 19.10
C ALA A 134 -26.56 -21.99 18.61
N TYR A 135 -25.77 -21.10 19.22
CA TYR A 135 -25.60 -19.73 18.73
C TYR A 135 -25.07 -19.69 17.27
N LEU A 136 -24.05 -20.48 16.94
CA LEU A 136 -23.49 -20.54 15.58
C LEU A 136 -24.51 -21.13 14.58
N ARG A 137 -25.25 -22.17 14.97
CA ARG A 137 -26.33 -22.73 14.16
C ARG A 137 -27.46 -21.73 13.91
N ASN A 138 -27.86 -20.97 14.93
CA ASN A 138 -28.87 -19.90 14.81
C ASN A 138 -28.37 -18.74 13.93
N ARG A 139 -27.06 -18.55 13.82
CA ARG A 139 -26.45 -17.66 12.83
C ARG A 139 -26.42 -18.24 11.41
N GLY A 140 -26.92 -19.45 11.22
CA GLY A 140 -27.00 -20.11 9.93
C GLY A 140 -25.72 -20.80 9.50
N LEU A 141 -24.76 -21.02 10.41
CA LEU A 141 -23.51 -21.73 10.10
C LEU A 141 -23.69 -23.23 10.28
N ASP A 142 -23.18 -24.02 9.34
CA ASP A 142 -23.15 -25.48 9.45
C ASP A 142 -21.80 -25.99 9.96
N ASP A 143 -21.66 -27.32 10.09
CA ASP A 143 -20.44 -27.92 10.63
C ASP A 143 -19.25 -27.75 9.68
N ASP A 144 -19.50 -27.68 8.36
CA ASP A 144 -18.47 -27.44 7.37
C ASP A 144 -17.97 -26.00 7.45
N ASP A 145 -18.87 -25.02 7.66
CA ASP A 145 -18.50 -23.63 7.95
C ASP A 145 -17.68 -23.53 9.25
N ILE A 146 -18.19 -24.13 10.34
CA ILE A 146 -17.53 -24.12 11.66
C ILE A 146 -16.11 -24.69 11.53
N LYS A 147 -15.96 -25.81 10.82
CA LYS A 147 -14.66 -26.44 10.54
C LYS A 147 -13.77 -25.57 9.66
N ARG A 148 -14.32 -25.01 8.58
CA ARG A 148 -13.59 -24.19 7.60
C ARG A 148 -12.98 -22.94 8.25
N PHE A 149 -13.71 -22.30 9.16
CA PHE A 149 -13.23 -21.11 9.88
C PHE A 149 -12.56 -21.45 11.23
N GLY A 150 -12.54 -22.73 11.61
CA GLY A 150 -11.96 -23.21 12.88
C GLY A 150 -12.68 -22.67 14.12
N LEU A 151 -13.98 -22.35 14.01
CA LEU A 151 -14.72 -21.72 15.10
C LEU A 151 -14.74 -22.61 16.34
N GLY A 152 -14.62 -22.00 17.51
CA GLY A 152 -14.50 -22.72 18.77
C GLY A 152 -15.26 -22.06 19.92
N TYR A 153 -15.07 -22.59 21.12
CA TYR A 153 -15.62 -22.02 22.34
C TYR A 153 -14.60 -22.00 23.48
N SER A 154 -14.50 -20.85 24.15
CA SER A 154 -13.80 -20.73 25.43
C SER A 154 -14.81 -20.94 26.55
N LEU A 155 -14.56 -21.95 27.39
CA LEU A 155 -15.41 -22.24 28.54
C LEU A 155 -15.41 -21.06 29.53
N PRO A 156 -16.47 -20.86 30.33
CA PRO A 156 -16.53 -19.82 31.34
C PRO A 156 -15.70 -20.19 32.59
N GLN A 157 -14.44 -20.57 32.39
CA GLN A 157 -13.49 -20.95 33.43
C GLN A 157 -12.34 -19.94 33.49
N TRP A 158 -11.69 -19.82 34.64
CA TRP A 158 -10.59 -18.87 34.82
C TRP A 158 -9.24 -19.37 34.29
N ASP A 159 -9.03 -20.68 34.19
CA ASP A 159 -7.72 -21.26 33.88
C ASP A 159 -7.78 -22.55 33.06
N GLY A 160 -8.89 -22.78 32.34
CA GLY A 160 -9.12 -24.01 31.57
C GLY A 160 -8.12 -24.18 30.42
N LEU A 161 -7.95 -23.15 29.60
CA LEU A 161 -6.95 -23.14 28.53
C LEU A 161 -5.54 -23.17 29.11
N LEU A 162 -5.27 -22.38 30.16
CA LEU A 162 -3.98 -22.32 30.82
C LEU A 162 -3.53 -23.70 31.32
N LYS A 163 -4.42 -24.46 31.98
CA LYS A 163 -4.15 -25.84 32.43
C LYS A 163 -3.87 -26.77 31.25
N HIS A 164 -4.66 -26.67 30.18
CA HIS A 164 -4.47 -27.48 28.99
C HIS A 164 -3.09 -27.22 28.35
N LEU A 165 -2.74 -25.96 28.09
CA LEU A 165 -1.46 -25.61 27.47
C LEU A 165 -0.25 -25.95 28.36
N ARG A 166 -0.38 -25.84 29.69
CA ARG A 166 0.65 -26.32 30.64
C ARG A 166 0.85 -27.83 30.53
N SER A 167 -0.23 -28.60 30.39
CA SER A 167 -0.15 -30.06 30.21
C SER A 167 0.53 -30.45 28.89
N GLU A 168 0.53 -29.56 27.90
CA GLU A 168 1.29 -29.70 26.65
C GLU A 168 2.74 -29.19 26.74
N GLY A 169 3.18 -28.74 27.92
CA GLY A 169 4.57 -28.34 28.20
C GLY A 169 4.87 -26.85 28.01
N PHE A 170 3.87 -25.99 27.79
CA PHE A 170 4.09 -24.55 27.65
C PHE A 170 4.16 -23.82 29.00
N SER A 171 5.10 -22.88 29.13
CA SER A 171 5.23 -22.03 30.32
C SER A 171 4.14 -20.96 30.36
N ASN A 172 3.88 -20.37 31.53
CA ASN A 172 2.90 -19.28 31.67
C ASN A 172 3.31 -18.06 30.86
N GLU A 173 4.61 -17.77 30.85
CA GLU A 173 5.21 -16.66 30.15
C GLU A 173 5.01 -16.79 28.64
N ASP A 174 5.15 -18.01 28.09
CA ASP A 174 4.89 -18.24 26.67
C ASP A 174 3.40 -18.09 26.32
N ILE A 175 2.50 -18.58 27.18
CA ILE A 175 1.05 -18.49 26.98
C ILE A 175 0.58 -17.01 27.07
N GLU A 176 1.17 -16.24 27.98
CA GLU A 176 0.97 -14.78 28.07
C GLU A 176 1.49 -14.07 26.83
N LYS A 177 2.71 -14.38 26.36
CA LYS A 177 3.29 -13.82 25.13
C LYS A 177 2.46 -14.14 23.88
N ALA A 178 1.79 -15.29 23.83
CA ALA A 178 0.83 -15.65 22.80
C ALA A 178 -0.49 -14.85 22.89
N GLY A 179 -0.68 -14.09 23.97
CA GLY A 179 -1.88 -13.29 24.21
C GLY A 179 -3.07 -14.11 24.69
N LEU A 180 -2.83 -15.30 25.24
CA LEU A 180 -3.87 -16.25 25.66
C LEU A 180 -4.13 -16.24 27.17
N ALA A 181 -3.18 -15.75 27.96
CA ALA A 181 -3.32 -15.54 29.39
C ALA A 181 -3.09 -14.07 29.77
N ILE A 182 -3.59 -13.68 30.95
CA ILE A 182 -3.35 -12.40 31.59
C ILE A 182 -2.70 -12.66 32.94
N ARG A 183 -1.62 -11.94 33.25
CA ARG A 183 -0.99 -11.97 34.57
C ARG A 183 -1.76 -11.08 35.54
N GLY A 184 -2.35 -11.69 36.58
CA GLY A 184 -3.00 -11.01 37.70
C GLY A 184 -2.16 -11.06 38.98
N SER A 185 -2.70 -10.50 40.06
CA SER A 185 -2.06 -10.48 41.38
C SER A 185 -1.92 -11.87 42.02
N LYS A 186 -2.85 -12.78 41.74
CA LYS A 186 -2.89 -14.16 42.28
C LYS A 186 -2.31 -15.20 41.30
N GLY A 187 -1.72 -14.76 40.19
CA GLY A 187 -1.21 -15.63 39.13
C GLY A 187 -1.87 -15.38 37.77
N TYR A 188 -1.71 -16.35 36.88
CA TYR A 188 -2.18 -16.29 35.49
C TYR A 188 -3.61 -16.80 35.35
N TYR A 189 -4.39 -16.18 34.45
CA TYR A 189 -5.73 -16.62 34.10
C TYR A 189 -6.00 -16.44 32.59
N ASP A 190 -6.93 -17.23 32.05
CA ASP A 190 -7.31 -17.26 30.64
C ASP A 190 -7.81 -15.89 30.18
N ARG A 191 -7.37 -15.40 29.02
CA ARG A 191 -7.87 -14.15 28.43
C ARG A 191 -9.32 -14.29 27.96
N PHE A 192 -9.63 -15.38 27.28
CA PHE A 192 -10.95 -15.66 26.71
C PHE A 192 -11.72 -16.60 27.62
N ARG A 193 -12.93 -16.18 28.02
CA ARG A 193 -13.78 -16.93 28.96
C ARG A 193 -15.24 -16.76 28.55
N GLY A 194 -15.97 -17.85 28.39
CA GLY A 194 -17.38 -17.84 28.02
C GLY A 194 -17.67 -17.23 26.65
N ARG A 195 -16.75 -17.34 25.69
CA ARG A 195 -16.83 -16.68 24.38
C ARG A 195 -16.78 -17.67 23.22
N VAL A 196 -17.60 -17.42 22.19
CA VAL A 196 -17.41 -17.99 20.86
C VAL A 196 -16.10 -17.46 20.30
N ILE A 197 -15.24 -18.35 19.83
CA ILE A 197 -13.89 -18.05 19.37
C ILE A 197 -13.83 -18.08 17.85
N PHE A 198 -13.21 -17.03 17.30
CA PHE A 198 -12.91 -16.83 15.89
C PHE A 198 -11.39 -16.83 15.72
N PRO A 199 -10.76 -17.93 15.29
CA PRO A 199 -9.32 -17.94 15.03
C PRO A 199 -8.95 -16.94 13.93
N ILE A 200 -7.90 -16.18 14.15
CA ILE A 200 -7.39 -15.22 13.18
C ILE A 200 -6.18 -15.84 12.50
N PHE A 201 -6.27 -15.98 11.18
CA PHE A 201 -5.20 -16.54 10.35
C PHE A 201 -4.41 -15.43 9.67
N ASN A 202 -3.07 -15.55 9.64
CA ASN A 202 -2.27 -14.72 8.75
C ASN A 202 -2.48 -15.15 7.28
N GLU A 203 -1.86 -14.43 6.35
CA GLU A 203 -1.97 -14.73 4.92
C GLU A 203 -1.50 -16.15 4.57
N TYR A 204 -0.65 -16.76 5.39
CA TYR A 204 -0.14 -18.12 5.22
C TYR A 204 -1.03 -19.20 5.86
N GLY A 205 -2.14 -18.84 6.51
CA GLY A 205 -3.03 -19.79 7.17
C GLY A 205 -2.54 -20.28 8.53
N ARG A 206 -1.53 -19.64 9.14
CA ARG A 206 -1.14 -19.91 10.54
C ARG A 206 -2.05 -19.12 11.49
N VAL A 207 -2.44 -19.73 12.60
CA VAL A 207 -3.24 -19.07 13.64
C VAL A 207 -2.35 -18.11 14.43
N VAL A 208 -2.70 -16.83 14.40
CA VAL A 208 -1.88 -15.77 15.02
C VAL A 208 -2.53 -15.12 16.23
N GLY A 209 -3.83 -15.30 16.39
CA GLY A 209 -4.60 -14.80 17.52
C GLY A 209 -6.05 -15.20 17.37
N PHE A 210 -6.90 -14.60 18.20
CA PHE A 210 -8.31 -14.95 18.30
C PHE A 210 -9.18 -13.70 18.50
N GLY A 211 -10.35 -13.71 17.89
CA GLY A 211 -11.50 -12.91 18.29
C GLY A 211 -12.41 -13.74 19.21
N GLY A 212 -13.03 -13.11 20.20
CA GLY A 212 -13.91 -13.75 21.16
C GLY A 212 -15.18 -12.95 21.38
N ARG A 213 -16.34 -13.54 21.06
CA ARG A 213 -17.65 -12.92 21.25
C ARG A 213 -18.37 -13.51 22.47
N VAL A 214 -18.82 -12.67 23.38
CA VAL A 214 -19.70 -13.12 24.49
C VAL A 214 -21.04 -13.61 23.96
N LEU A 215 -21.70 -14.47 24.74
CA LEU A 215 -23.06 -14.95 24.48
C LEU A 215 -24.10 -14.29 25.39
N ASP A 216 -23.63 -13.57 26.41
CA ASP A 216 -24.41 -12.81 27.38
C ASP A 216 -24.15 -11.29 27.20
N ASP A 217 -24.60 -10.49 28.18
CA ASP A 217 -24.44 -9.03 28.19
C ASP A 217 -23.07 -8.56 28.70
N SER A 218 -22.11 -9.48 28.88
CA SER A 218 -20.77 -9.15 29.35
C SER A 218 -20.02 -8.26 28.36
N LYS A 219 -19.32 -7.23 28.87
CA LYS A 219 -18.51 -6.32 28.04
C LYS A 219 -17.03 -6.69 28.05
N PRO A 220 -16.28 -6.45 26.96
CA PRO A 220 -16.77 -5.99 25.65
C PRO A 220 -17.44 -7.13 24.85
N LYS A 221 -18.36 -6.75 23.93
CA LYS A 221 -19.10 -7.69 23.06
C LYS A 221 -18.14 -8.58 22.26
N TYR A 222 -17.12 -7.97 21.65
CA TYR A 222 -16.00 -8.63 21.01
C TYR A 222 -14.69 -8.28 21.73
N LEU A 223 -13.85 -9.28 21.94
CA LEU A 223 -12.51 -9.15 22.49
C LEU A 223 -11.52 -9.76 21.49
N ASN A 224 -10.49 -9.04 21.09
CA ASN A 224 -9.42 -9.59 20.27
C ASN A 224 -8.19 -9.92 21.15
N SER A 225 -7.33 -10.81 20.67
CA SER A 225 -5.96 -10.96 21.18
C SER A 225 -5.27 -9.59 21.28
N PRO A 226 -4.39 -9.39 22.27
CA PRO A 226 -3.53 -8.20 22.32
C PRO A 226 -2.50 -8.25 21.19
N GLU A 227 -1.76 -7.16 20.96
CA GLU A 227 -0.60 -7.21 20.06
C GLU A 227 0.43 -8.24 20.57
N THR A 228 0.94 -9.08 19.67
CA THR A 228 1.98 -10.08 19.95
C THR A 228 3.03 -10.04 18.84
N LEU A 229 4.07 -10.88 18.96
CA LEU A 229 5.10 -10.98 17.93
C LEU A 229 4.57 -11.47 16.57
N ILE A 230 3.47 -12.23 16.58
CA ILE A 230 2.87 -12.84 15.39
C ILE A 230 1.51 -12.24 15.01
N TYR A 231 0.92 -11.40 15.87
CA TYR A 231 -0.36 -10.75 15.60
C TYR A 231 -0.30 -9.25 15.84
N SER A 232 -0.66 -8.50 14.80
CA SER A 232 -0.94 -7.07 14.90
C SER A 232 -2.28 -6.77 14.26
N LYS A 233 -3.23 -6.27 15.05
CA LYS A 233 -4.58 -5.95 14.58
C LYS A 233 -4.53 -4.97 13.41
N SER A 234 -3.63 -4.01 13.48
CA SER A 234 -3.45 -2.98 12.46
C SER A 234 -2.88 -3.48 11.13
N ARG A 235 -2.39 -4.73 11.06
CA ARG A 235 -1.69 -5.28 9.88
C ARG A 235 -2.30 -6.57 9.35
N ILE A 236 -3.45 -6.97 9.89
CA ILE A 236 -4.12 -8.21 9.52
C ILE A 236 -5.54 -7.94 9.06
N LEU A 237 -6.01 -8.78 8.14
CA LEU A 237 -7.37 -8.77 7.64
C LEU A 237 -7.92 -10.17 7.82
N TYR A 238 -9.02 -10.30 8.55
CA TYR A 238 -9.65 -11.59 8.79
C TYR A 238 -10.25 -12.14 7.49
N GLY A 239 -10.08 -13.44 7.26
CA GLY A 239 -10.53 -14.11 6.04
C GLY A 239 -9.57 -14.00 4.86
N LEU A 240 -8.49 -13.21 4.96
CA LEU A 240 -7.54 -13.01 3.85
C LEU A 240 -6.85 -14.30 3.38
N ASN A 241 -6.56 -15.23 4.30
CA ASN A 241 -6.02 -16.55 4.00
C ASN A 241 -6.89 -17.34 3.00
N THR A 242 -8.19 -17.09 3.01
CA THR A 242 -9.16 -17.64 2.07
C THR A 242 -9.37 -16.72 0.88
N ALA A 243 -9.54 -15.42 1.12
CA ALA A 243 -9.85 -14.45 0.08
C ALA A 243 -8.76 -14.31 -0.99
N LYS A 244 -7.48 -14.50 -0.61
CA LYS A 244 -6.35 -14.50 -1.55
C LYS A 244 -6.43 -15.61 -2.61
N LYS A 245 -7.29 -16.62 -2.40
CA LYS A 245 -7.52 -17.74 -3.33
C LYS A 245 -8.70 -17.48 -4.28
N SER A 246 -9.42 -16.37 -4.10
CA SER A 246 -10.51 -16.01 -4.99
C SER A 246 -9.98 -15.69 -6.39
N LYS A 247 -10.81 -15.94 -7.41
CA LYS A 247 -10.53 -15.57 -8.81
C LYS A 247 -10.99 -14.14 -9.14
N GLU A 248 -11.79 -13.56 -8.26
CA GLU A 248 -12.27 -12.19 -8.40
C GLU A 248 -11.10 -11.20 -8.38
N GLN A 249 -11.16 -10.20 -9.26
CA GLN A 249 -10.11 -9.19 -9.38
C GLN A 249 -10.21 -8.09 -8.32
N PHE A 250 -11.22 -8.13 -7.45
CA PHE A 250 -11.47 -7.14 -6.40
C PHE A 250 -11.69 -7.82 -5.05
N LEU A 251 -11.46 -7.09 -3.96
CA LEU A 251 -11.76 -7.55 -2.60
C LEU A 251 -12.95 -6.77 -2.02
N ILE A 252 -13.80 -7.47 -1.28
CA ILE A 252 -14.87 -6.87 -0.47
C ILE A 252 -14.34 -6.71 0.94
N ILE A 253 -14.47 -5.51 1.52
CA ILE A 253 -14.11 -5.26 2.91
C ILE A 253 -15.35 -4.97 3.76
N VAL A 254 -15.45 -5.71 4.87
CA VAL A 254 -16.50 -5.58 5.89
C VAL A 254 -15.89 -5.30 7.27
N GLU A 255 -16.72 -5.03 8.27
CA GLU A 255 -16.24 -4.65 9.61
C GLU A 255 -15.93 -5.87 10.50
N GLY A 256 -16.84 -6.84 10.52
CA GLY A 256 -16.88 -7.90 11.52
C GLY A 256 -16.50 -9.29 11.02
N TYR A 257 -16.24 -10.18 11.98
CA TYR A 257 -16.01 -11.60 11.71
C TYR A 257 -17.21 -12.26 11.03
N MET A 258 -18.41 -12.01 11.56
CA MET A 258 -19.64 -12.67 11.10
C MET A 258 -20.00 -12.26 9.68
N ASP A 259 -19.83 -10.98 9.32
CA ASP A 259 -20.10 -10.48 7.97
C ASP A 259 -19.17 -11.14 6.95
N CYS A 260 -17.88 -11.27 7.31
CA CYS A 260 -16.90 -11.93 6.45
C CYS A 260 -17.21 -13.42 6.30
N ILE A 261 -17.55 -14.11 7.39
CA ILE A 261 -17.96 -15.52 7.35
C ILE A 261 -19.21 -15.70 6.50
N ALA A 262 -20.23 -14.87 6.72
CA ALA A 262 -21.49 -14.93 5.98
C ALA A 262 -21.26 -14.74 4.49
N LEU A 263 -20.55 -13.69 4.08
CA LEU A 263 -20.25 -13.46 2.66
C LEU A 263 -19.44 -14.60 2.04
N GLN A 264 -18.40 -15.08 2.72
CA GLN A 264 -17.61 -16.22 2.22
C GLN A 264 -18.40 -17.55 2.17
N LYS A 265 -19.40 -17.73 3.04
CA LYS A 265 -20.34 -18.86 2.98
C LYS A 265 -21.21 -18.77 1.74
N TYR A 266 -21.75 -17.58 1.45
CA TYR A 266 -22.61 -17.33 0.30
C TYR A 266 -21.87 -17.22 -1.04
N GLY A 267 -20.59 -17.60 -1.09
CA GLY A 267 -19.79 -17.69 -2.32
C GLY A 267 -18.90 -16.48 -2.60
N PHE A 268 -18.98 -15.41 -1.81
CA PHE A 268 -18.15 -14.22 -1.95
C PHE A 268 -16.79 -14.41 -1.25
N LEU A 269 -16.00 -15.36 -1.78
CA LEU A 269 -14.71 -15.78 -1.21
C LEU A 269 -13.73 -14.60 -1.06
N ASN A 270 -13.81 -13.61 -1.94
CA ASN A 270 -13.00 -12.38 -1.96
C ASN A 270 -13.31 -11.38 -0.82
N THR A 271 -13.98 -11.81 0.25
CA THR A 271 -14.33 -10.95 1.37
C THR A 271 -13.31 -11.01 2.50
N VAL A 272 -12.97 -9.86 3.07
CA VAL A 272 -12.10 -9.72 4.25
C VAL A 272 -12.68 -8.75 5.27
N ALA A 273 -12.26 -8.84 6.54
CA ALA A 273 -12.70 -7.93 7.59
C ALA A 273 -11.56 -7.18 8.30
N SER A 274 -11.83 -5.91 8.65
CA SER A 274 -10.91 -5.01 9.36
C SER A 274 -10.89 -5.22 10.89
N LEU A 275 -11.88 -5.95 11.43
CA LEU A 275 -12.01 -6.38 12.83
C LEU A 275 -12.35 -5.26 13.83
N GLY A 276 -13.37 -4.45 13.52
CA GLY A 276 -13.99 -3.52 14.48
C GLY A 276 -13.10 -2.33 14.86
N THR A 277 -12.23 -1.90 13.96
CA THR A 277 -11.56 -0.59 13.96
C THR A 277 -11.66 -0.02 12.55
N SER A 278 -11.59 1.30 12.42
CA SER A 278 -11.39 1.92 11.11
C SER A 278 -10.24 1.24 10.37
N LEU A 279 -10.44 0.96 9.08
CA LEU A 279 -9.40 0.45 8.18
C LEU A 279 -8.09 1.23 8.39
N THR A 280 -6.97 0.53 8.58
CA THR A 280 -5.67 1.18 8.75
C THR A 280 -4.93 1.32 7.42
N ILE A 281 -3.93 2.21 7.37
CA ILE A 281 -3.06 2.33 6.19
C ILE A 281 -2.26 1.05 5.93
N GLN A 282 -1.90 0.30 6.98
CA GLN A 282 -1.16 -0.96 6.83
C GLN A 282 -2.06 -2.08 6.30
N GLN A 283 -3.32 -2.17 6.73
CA GLN A 283 -4.33 -3.05 6.14
C GLN A 283 -4.60 -2.67 4.67
N ALA A 284 -4.70 -1.37 4.36
CA ALA A 284 -4.87 -0.90 2.99
C ALA A 284 -3.67 -1.25 2.10
N ARG A 285 -2.43 -1.12 2.61
CA ARG A 285 -1.23 -1.62 1.92
C ARG A 285 -1.26 -3.13 1.72
N LEU A 286 -1.80 -3.89 2.68
CA LEU A 286 -1.98 -5.32 2.55
C LEU A 286 -2.97 -5.65 1.42
N LEU A 287 -4.14 -5.00 1.38
CA LEU A 287 -5.10 -5.12 0.26
C LEU A 287 -4.43 -4.84 -1.09
N LYS A 288 -3.65 -3.75 -1.18
CA LYS A 288 -2.97 -3.33 -2.41
C LYS A 288 -1.99 -4.36 -2.97
N ARG A 289 -1.47 -5.28 -2.15
CA ARG A 289 -0.64 -6.39 -2.64
C ARG A 289 -1.42 -7.40 -3.48
N TYR A 290 -2.72 -7.49 -3.27
CA TYR A 290 -3.60 -8.47 -3.90
C TYR A 290 -4.46 -7.85 -5.00
N THR A 291 -4.91 -6.59 -4.85
CA THR A 291 -5.73 -5.91 -5.86
C THR A 291 -5.66 -4.39 -5.71
N ASN A 292 -5.93 -3.66 -6.81
CA ASN A 292 -6.19 -2.22 -6.79
C ASN A 292 -7.69 -1.88 -6.68
N ASP A 293 -8.58 -2.87 -6.78
CA ASP A 293 -10.04 -2.71 -6.75
C ASP A 293 -10.62 -3.21 -5.42
N VAL A 294 -11.28 -2.32 -4.69
CA VAL A 294 -11.86 -2.63 -3.38
C VAL A 294 -13.32 -2.17 -3.34
N CYS A 295 -14.20 -3.04 -2.83
CA CYS A 295 -15.57 -2.71 -2.51
C CYS A 295 -15.73 -2.64 -0.99
N ILE A 296 -16.16 -1.50 -0.45
CA ILE A 296 -16.51 -1.37 0.97
C ILE A 296 -17.98 -1.73 1.15
N CYS A 297 -18.27 -2.66 2.06
CA CYS A 297 -19.62 -3.02 2.49
C CYS A 297 -19.67 -3.01 4.02
N TYR A 298 -19.82 -1.82 4.59
CA TYR A 298 -19.91 -1.61 6.03
C TYR A 298 -21.38 -1.48 6.47
N ASP A 299 -21.60 -1.50 7.78
CA ASP A 299 -22.93 -1.44 8.38
C ASP A 299 -23.66 -0.17 7.95
N SER A 300 -24.99 -0.25 7.84
CA SER A 300 -25.81 0.88 7.37
C SER A 300 -25.99 1.99 8.41
N ASP A 301 -25.50 1.77 9.65
CA ASP A 301 -25.59 2.70 10.77
C ASP A 301 -24.59 3.88 10.68
N LEU A 302 -24.71 4.83 11.62
CA LEU A 302 -23.84 6.02 11.66
C LEU A 302 -22.35 5.66 11.85
N ALA A 303 -22.05 4.61 12.62
CA ALA A 303 -20.68 4.21 12.87
C ALA A 303 -20.04 3.59 11.61
N GLY A 304 -20.79 2.78 10.87
CA GLY A 304 -20.37 2.19 9.60
C GLY A 304 -20.22 3.21 8.48
N GLN A 305 -21.08 4.22 8.44
CA GLN A 305 -20.93 5.37 7.52
C GLN A 305 -19.65 6.16 7.83
N GLU A 306 -19.36 6.47 9.10
CA GLU A 306 -18.10 7.12 9.47
C GLU A 306 -16.88 6.26 9.16
N ALA A 307 -16.96 4.95 9.42
CA ALA A 307 -15.90 4.00 9.11
C ALA A 307 -15.63 3.94 7.60
N THR A 308 -16.68 4.01 6.78
CA THR A 308 -16.58 4.09 5.32
C THR A 308 -15.82 5.35 4.92
N LEU A 309 -16.20 6.53 5.43
CA LEU A 309 -15.53 7.79 5.11
C LEU A 309 -14.03 7.78 5.51
N ARG A 310 -13.69 7.19 6.66
CA ARG A 310 -12.29 7.03 7.10
C ARG A 310 -11.52 6.07 6.19
N GLY A 311 -12.13 4.95 5.81
CA GLY A 311 -11.55 3.96 4.89
C GLY A 311 -11.28 4.55 3.51
N LEU A 312 -12.22 5.33 2.97
CA LEU A 312 -12.10 6.01 1.68
C LEU A 312 -10.85 6.89 1.61
N LYS A 313 -10.63 7.76 2.61
CA LYS A 313 -9.44 8.62 2.67
C LYS A 313 -8.13 7.84 2.66
N ILE A 314 -8.12 6.63 3.22
CA ILE A 314 -6.93 5.79 3.32
C ILE A 314 -6.65 5.08 2.00
N LEU A 315 -7.69 4.51 1.38
CA LEU A 315 -7.59 3.82 0.10
C LEU A 315 -7.27 4.78 -1.05
N ASP A 316 -7.87 5.97 -1.04
CA ASP A 316 -7.63 7.02 -2.04
C ASP A 316 -6.18 7.53 -2.02
N ARG A 317 -5.58 7.69 -0.83
CA ARG A 317 -4.14 8.00 -0.68
C ARG A 317 -3.21 6.94 -1.27
N LEU A 318 -3.70 5.72 -1.45
CA LEU A 318 -2.98 4.64 -2.11
C LEU A 318 -3.39 4.50 -3.58
N SER A 319 -4.16 5.43 -4.13
CA SER A 319 -4.68 5.43 -5.51
C SER A 319 -5.40 4.13 -5.86
N MET A 320 -6.13 3.56 -4.89
CA MET A 320 -6.95 2.37 -5.11
C MET A 320 -8.31 2.78 -5.69
N ARG A 321 -8.88 1.93 -6.56
CA ARG A 321 -10.23 2.10 -7.09
C ARG A 321 -11.22 1.56 -6.08
N VAL A 322 -12.04 2.45 -5.53
CA VAL A 322 -12.97 2.10 -4.45
C VAL A 322 -14.42 2.27 -4.88
N LYS A 323 -15.21 1.21 -4.69
CA LYS A 323 -16.65 1.21 -4.78
C LYS A 323 -17.30 1.01 -3.42
N ILE A 324 -18.52 1.51 -3.25
CA ILE A 324 -19.34 1.36 -2.06
C ILE A 324 -20.55 0.48 -2.38
N ILE A 325 -20.68 -0.63 -1.65
CA ILE A 325 -21.85 -1.49 -1.65
C ILE A 325 -22.77 -0.98 -0.54
N SER A 326 -23.87 -0.36 -0.91
CA SER A 326 -24.86 0.16 0.05
C SER A 326 -25.94 -0.88 0.31
N LEU A 327 -26.19 -1.20 1.58
CA LEU A 327 -27.27 -2.10 1.98
C LEU A 327 -28.59 -1.32 2.04
N PRO A 328 -29.60 -1.63 1.20
CA PRO A 328 -30.89 -0.93 1.22
C PRO A 328 -31.76 -1.34 2.41
N GLU A 329 -31.61 -2.59 2.84
CA GLU A 329 -32.34 -3.23 3.92
C GLU A 329 -31.35 -4.07 4.75
N GLY A 330 -31.68 -4.33 6.01
CA GLY A 330 -30.77 -4.97 6.96
C GLY A 330 -29.72 -4.02 7.54
N LYS A 331 -29.19 -4.39 8.71
CA LYS A 331 -28.19 -3.58 9.43
C LYS A 331 -26.77 -3.88 8.96
N ASP A 332 -26.50 -5.15 8.66
CA ASP A 332 -25.18 -5.68 8.30
C ASP A 332 -25.29 -6.68 7.12
N PRO A 333 -24.15 -7.06 6.49
CA PRO A 333 -24.15 -8.03 5.40
C PRO A 333 -24.71 -9.41 5.79
N ASP A 334 -24.53 -9.87 7.04
CA ASP A 334 -25.08 -11.15 7.54
C ASP A 334 -26.62 -11.14 7.49
N GLU A 335 -27.26 -10.08 7.97
CA GLU A 335 -28.71 -9.90 7.94
C GLU A 335 -29.23 -9.78 6.50
N PHE A 336 -28.57 -8.97 5.65
CA PHE A 336 -28.99 -8.81 4.26
C PHE A 336 -28.97 -10.14 3.50
N LEU A 337 -27.92 -10.94 3.67
CA LEU A 337 -27.78 -12.25 3.00
C LEU A 337 -28.85 -13.26 3.43
N LYS A 338 -29.29 -13.22 4.70
CA LYS A 338 -30.37 -14.10 5.18
C LYS A 338 -31.71 -13.80 4.52
N ILE A 339 -31.97 -12.53 4.20
CA ILE A 339 -33.22 -12.09 3.59
C ILE A 339 -33.17 -12.29 2.06
N ASN A 340 -32.08 -11.89 1.43
CA ASN A 340 -32.01 -11.72 -0.03
C ASN A 340 -31.11 -12.76 -0.74
N GLY A 341 -30.37 -13.58 0.00
CA GLY A 341 -29.47 -14.59 -0.54
C GLY A 341 -28.30 -14.01 -1.35
N SER A 342 -27.56 -14.91 -2.01
CA SER A 342 -26.40 -14.55 -2.84
C SER A 342 -26.79 -13.76 -4.09
N GLU A 343 -27.92 -14.07 -4.72
CA GLU A 343 -28.39 -13.36 -5.91
C GLU A 343 -28.69 -11.88 -5.59
N GLY A 344 -29.34 -11.61 -4.46
CA GLY A 344 -29.58 -10.24 -4.00
C GLY A 344 -28.29 -9.48 -3.74
N PHE A 345 -27.29 -10.14 -3.12
CA PHE A 345 -26.01 -9.48 -2.86
C PHE A 345 -25.19 -9.24 -4.13
N TYR A 346 -25.28 -10.13 -5.12
CA TYR A 346 -24.65 -9.92 -6.44
C TYR A 346 -25.19 -8.65 -7.12
N LYS A 347 -26.51 -8.42 -7.06
CA LYS A 347 -27.13 -7.18 -7.56
C LYS A 347 -26.60 -5.94 -6.85
N LEU A 348 -26.27 -6.03 -5.55
CA LEU A 348 -25.64 -4.92 -4.83
C LEU A 348 -24.19 -4.66 -5.28
N ILE A 349 -23.45 -5.70 -5.64
CA ILE A 349 -22.09 -5.55 -6.21
C ILE A 349 -22.16 -4.88 -7.58
N GLU A 350 -23.09 -5.30 -8.45
CA GLU A 350 -23.28 -4.72 -9.78
C GLU A 350 -23.69 -3.25 -9.72
N SER A 351 -24.55 -2.89 -8.75
CA SER A 351 -25.00 -1.51 -8.53
C SER A 351 -24.06 -0.69 -7.63
N ALA A 352 -22.91 -1.25 -7.23
CA ALA A 352 -21.96 -0.55 -6.38
C ALA A 352 -21.38 0.68 -7.09
N VAL A 353 -21.47 1.83 -6.41
CA VAL A 353 -21.05 3.13 -6.95
C VAL A 353 -19.62 3.48 -6.56
N TYR A 354 -18.93 4.24 -7.39
CA TYR A 354 -17.61 4.76 -7.03
C TYR A 354 -17.70 5.71 -5.83
N TYR A 355 -16.63 5.77 -5.05
CA TYR A 355 -16.68 6.49 -3.78
C TYR A 355 -17.01 7.99 -3.92
N LYS A 356 -16.55 8.69 -4.96
CA LYS A 356 -16.87 10.11 -5.15
C LYS A 356 -18.36 10.30 -5.45
N GLU A 357 -18.94 9.44 -6.27
CA GLU A 357 -20.39 9.43 -6.49
C GLU A 357 -21.14 9.17 -5.19
N TYR A 358 -20.71 8.18 -4.40
CA TYR A 358 -21.28 7.92 -3.08
C TYR A 358 -21.23 9.17 -2.17
N LEU A 359 -20.08 9.84 -2.10
CA LEU A 359 -19.91 11.07 -1.31
C LEU A 359 -20.84 12.19 -1.79
N ILE A 360 -20.97 12.40 -3.10
CA ILE A 360 -21.87 13.41 -3.69
C ILE A 360 -23.32 13.10 -3.33
N ARG A 361 -23.76 11.85 -3.51
CA ARG A 361 -25.14 11.43 -3.18
C ARG A 361 -25.42 11.53 -1.68
N SER A 362 -24.45 11.17 -0.84
CA SER A 362 -24.56 11.30 0.61
C SER A 362 -24.63 12.77 1.05
N LEU A 363 -23.81 13.63 0.45
CA LEU A 363 -23.80 15.06 0.72
C LEU A 363 -25.14 15.70 0.36
N ALA A 364 -25.74 15.32 -0.76
CA ALA A 364 -27.02 15.86 -1.22
C ALA A 364 -28.16 15.67 -0.18
N LYS A 365 -28.12 14.61 0.62
CA LYS A 365 -29.13 14.34 1.67
C LYS A 365 -29.14 15.39 2.78
N ASN A 366 -28.07 16.15 2.95
CA ASN A 366 -27.93 17.17 3.99
C ASN A 366 -28.45 18.55 3.58
N TYR A 367 -28.94 18.72 2.35
CA TYR A 367 -29.38 20.02 1.82
C TYR A 367 -30.78 19.94 1.25
N ASN A 368 -31.58 20.97 1.52
CA ASN A 368 -32.82 21.19 0.79
C ASN A 368 -32.49 21.86 -0.56
N VAL A 369 -32.64 21.09 -1.65
CA VAL A 369 -32.39 21.60 -3.02
C VAL A 369 -33.50 22.51 -3.55
N ASP A 370 -34.60 22.71 -2.82
CA ASP A 370 -35.61 23.71 -3.20
C ASP A 370 -35.28 25.10 -2.61
N ASP A 371 -34.41 25.15 -1.59
CA ASP A 371 -33.84 26.39 -1.07
C ASP A 371 -32.61 26.82 -1.88
N ILE A 372 -32.60 28.07 -2.35
CA ILE A 372 -31.56 28.58 -3.26
C ILE A 372 -30.18 28.59 -2.59
N GLU A 373 -30.11 28.97 -1.31
CA GLU A 373 -28.85 29.06 -0.59
C GLU A 373 -28.26 27.67 -0.33
N GLN A 374 -29.08 26.74 0.17
CA GLN A 374 -28.68 25.36 0.42
C GLN A 374 -28.31 24.63 -0.88
N LYS A 375 -29.05 24.85 -1.97
CA LYS A 375 -28.69 24.33 -3.30
C LYS A 375 -27.31 24.83 -3.73
N SER A 376 -27.04 26.13 -3.60
CA SER A 376 -25.73 26.70 -3.94
C SER A 376 -24.62 26.11 -3.07
N ARG A 377 -24.85 25.94 -1.76
CA ARG A 377 -23.88 25.29 -0.85
C ARG A 377 -23.61 23.84 -1.24
N PHE A 378 -24.65 23.05 -1.52
CA PHE A 378 -24.52 21.67 -1.99
C PHE A 378 -23.64 21.58 -3.24
N VAL A 379 -23.95 22.35 -4.29
CA VAL A 379 -23.18 22.32 -5.54
C VAL A 379 -21.72 22.65 -5.27
N ASN A 380 -21.45 23.71 -4.50
CA ASN A 380 -20.09 24.13 -4.17
C ASN A 380 -19.30 23.09 -3.37
N GLU A 381 -19.94 22.39 -2.43
CA GLU A 381 -19.29 21.33 -1.66
C GLU A 381 -19.10 20.04 -2.48
N ALA A 382 -20.07 19.69 -3.33
CA ALA A 382 -19.96 18.54 -4.22
C ALA A 382 -18.83 18.71 -5.25
N LEU A 383 -18.66 19.91 -5.79
CA LEU A 383 -17.58 20.22 -6.74
C LEU A 383 -16.18 20.06 -6.10
N LYS A 384 -16.03 20.36 -4.80
CA LYS A 384 -14.76 20.16 -4.08
C LYS A 384 -14.36 18.67 -3.96
N ILE A 385 -15.32 17.74 -4.05
CA ILE A 385 -15.03 16.30 -4.02
C ILE A 385 -14.34 15.86 -5.31
N ILE A 386 -14.64 16.52 -6.43
CA ILE A 386 -14.21 16.08 -7.76
C ILE A 386 -13.11 16.96 -8.37
N VAL A 387 -12.77 18.10 -7.75
CA VAL A 387 -11.79 19.06 -8.29
C VAL A 387 -10.40 18.47 -8.50
N ASP A 388 -9.99 17.51 -7.67
CA ASP A 388 -8.69 16.83 -7.75
C ASP A 388 -8.69 15.63 -8.72
N SER A 389 -9.78 15.43 -9.48
CA SER A 389 -9.89 14.31 -10.42
C SER A 389 -9.15 14.59 -11.72
N ASN A 390 -8.29 13.66 -12.14
CA ASN A 390 -7.48 13.80 -13.35
C ASN A 390 -8.15 13.25 -14.62
N ASP A 391 -9.30 12.56 -14.50
CA ASP A 391 -10.04 11.97 -15.62
C ASP A 391 -11.22 12.86 -16.02
N ALA A 392 -11.16 13.40 -17.25
CA ALA A 392 -12.19 14.30 -17.78
C ALA A 392 -13.55 13.62 -17.97
N VAL A 393 -13.58 12.32 -18.28
CA VAL A 393 -14.83 11.56 -18.44
C VAL A 393 -15.46 11.32 -17.08
N GLU A 394 -14.64 10.99 -16.07
CA GLU A 394 -15.08 10.84 -14.68
C GLU A 394 -15.71 12.14 -14.16
N VAL A 395 -15.03 13.28 -14.38
CA VAL A 395 -15.50 14.62 -14.00
C VAL A 395 -16.83 14.96 -14.69
N GLU A 396 -16.94 14.72 -16.00
CA GLU A 396 -18.16 14.99 -16.76
C GLU A 396 -19.36 14.20 -16.21
N ASN A 397 -19.16 12.92 -15.87
CA ASN A 397 -20.19 12.10 -15.25
C ASN A 397 -20.62 12.64 -13.88
N TYR A 398 -19.67 13.06 -13.03
CA TYR A 398 -20.02 13.65 -11.74
C TYR A 398 -20.74 14.99 -11.88
N ILE A 399 -20.36 15.84 -12.85
CA ILE A 399 -21.07 17.07 -13.16
C ILE A 399 -22.54 16.77 -13.52
N SER A 400 -22.78 15.73 -14.33
CA SER A 400 -24.13 15.25 -14.66
C SER A 400 -24.91 14.82 -13.40
N ILE A 401 -24.29 14.04 -12.52
CA ILE A 401 -24.90 13.61 -11.25
C ILE A 401 -25.25 14.81 -10.35
N ILE A 402 -24.32 15.75 -10.17
CA ILE A 402 -24.53 16.96 -9.37
C ILE A 402 -25.67 17.81 -9.96
N SER A 403 -25.70 17.98 -11.29
CA SER A 403 -26.75 18.68 -12.01
C SER A 403 -28.13 18.05 -11.77
N SER A 404 -28.21 16.72 -11.87
CA SER A 404 -29.44 15.98 -11.62
C SER A 404 -29.91 16.12 -10.17
N LEU A 405 -29.01 16.00 -9.19
CA LEU A 405 -29.36 16.09 -7.77
C LEU A 405 -29.77 17.52 -7.37
N ALA A 406 -29.07 18.54 -7.87
CA ALA A 406 -29.36 19.95 -7.59
C ALA A 406 -30.53 20.51 -8.41
N ARG A 407 -31.04 19.77 -9.41
CA ARG A 407 -32.08 20.19 -10.36
C ARG A 407 -31.74 21.52 -11.05
N ILE A 408 -30.52 21.61 -11.57
CA ILE A 408 -30.02 22.78 -12.34
C ILE A 408 -29.35 22.33 -13.63
N SER A 409 -29.17 23.26 -14.58
CA SER A 409 -28.55 22.93 -15.86
C SER A 409 -27.11 22.45 -15.69
N ILE A 410 -26.73 21.45 -16.51
CA ILE A 410 -25.37 20.91 -16.54
C ILE A 410 -24.33 22.01 -16.82
N ASN A 411 -24.68 22.98 -17.66
CA ASN A 411 -23.84 24.12 -17.98
C ASN A 411 -23.59 25.02 -16.77
N ALA A 412 -24.58 25.24 -15.89
CA ALA A 412 -24.37 26.03 -14.68
C ALA A 412 -23.38 25.35 -13.72
N VAL A 413 -23.50 24.02 -13.54
CA VAL A 413 -22.55 23.22 -12.74
C VAL A 413 -21.15 23.27 -13.36
N ARG A 414 -21.04 23.10 -14.69
CA ARG A 414 -19.76 23.16 -15.40
C ARG A 414 -19.10 24.52 -15.30
N THR A 415 -19.85 25.61 -15.44
CA THR A 415 -19.34 26.98 -15.25
C THR A 415 -18.80 27.15 -13.83
N GLN A 416 -19.51 26.63 -12.82
CA GLN A 416 -19.04 26.71 -11.43
C GLN A 416 -17.81 25.81 -11.17
N TYR A 417 -17.75 24.62 -11.75
CA TYR A 417 -16.57 23.74 -11.70
C TYR A 417 -15.34 24.43 -12.29
N ASN A 418 -15.48 25.04 -13.47
CA ASN A 418 -14.40 25.79 -14.11
C ASN A 418 -13.93 26.96 -13.24
N LYS A 419 -14.83 27.60 -12.47
CA LYS A 419 -14.41 28.61 -11.49
C LYS A 419 -13.59 27.99 -10.36
N TYR A 420 -13.85 26.78 -9.89
CA TYR A 420 -13.00 26.13 -8.87
C TYR A 420 -11.61 25.81 -9.43
N VAL A 421 -11.55 25.18 -10.61
CA VAL A 421 -10.28 24.87 -11.29
C VAL A 421 -9.49 26.15 -11.59
N ASN A 422 -10.17 27.20 -12.05
CA ASN A 422 -9.54 28.49 -12.35
C ASN A 422 -9.25 29.33 -11.11
N ARG A 423 -9.98 29.16 -10.00
CA ARG A 423 -9.73 29.86 -8.73
C ARG A 423 -8.54 29.27 -8.01
N ASP A 424 -8.27 27.98 -8.11
CA ASP A 424 -6.99 27.42 -7.66
C ASP A 424 -5.83 27.97 -8.50
N LEU A 425 -6.04 28.21 -9.81
CA LEU A 425 -5.08 28.91 -10.68
C LEU A 425 -4.95 30.41 -10.37
N GLU A 426 -6.03 31.12 -10.06
CA GLU A 426 -6.04 32.56 -9.72
C GLU A 426 -5.55 32.84 -8.30
N VAL A 427 -5.83 31.97 -7.32
CA VAL A 427 -5.27 32.05 -5.95
C VAL A 427 -3.77 31.72 -5.99
N PHE A 428 -3.34 30.83 -6.89
CA PHE A 428 -1.92 30.58 -7.15
C PHE A 428 -1.23 31.77 -7.85
N ASN A 429 -1.90 32.43 -8.80
CA ASN A 429 -1.36 33.61 -9.51
C ASN A 429 -1.43 34.93 -8.71
N SER A 430 -2.47 35.15 -7.90
CA SER A 430 -2.66 36.37 -7.09
C SER A 430 -1.77 36.40 -5.84
N LYS A 431 -1.36 35.25 -5.30
CA LYS A 431 -0.33 35.13 -4.26
C LYS A 431 1.07 35.60 -4.72
N MET A 432 1.32 35.71 -6.03
CA MET A 432 2.59 36.26 -6.55
C MET A 432 2.58 37.78 -6.77
N TYR A 433 1.42 38.46 -6.76
CA TYR A 433 1.32 39.86 -7.21
C TYR A 433 0.85 40.87 -6.15
N ILE A 434 0.54 40.47 -4.92
CA ILE A 434 0.13 41.43 -3.87
C ILE A 434 1.02 41.29 -2.63
N ASN A 435 2.22 41.86 -2.73
CA ASN A 435 3.06 42.19 -1.59
C ASN A 435 2.69 43.61 -1.11
N GLY A 436 1.94 43.69 -0.01
CA GLY A 436 1.60 44.97 0.63
C GLY A 436 0.60 44.82 1.76
N ASN A 437 1.08 44.45 2.95
CA ASN A 437 0.40 44.56 4.25
C ASN A 437 -1.00 43.93 4.41
N ASN A 438 -1.09 42.71 4.95
CA ASN A 438 -1.54 42.52 6.35
C ASN A 438 -1.45 41.07 6.84
N ARG A 439 -1.31 40.95 8.16
CA ARG A 439 -0.91 39.76 8.92
C ARG A 439 -2.04 38.72 9.03
N TYR A 440 -2.14 37.78 8.09
CA TYR A 440 -2.84 36.50 8.31
C TYR A 440 -2.25 35.35 7.47
N ASN A 441 -0.92 35.39 7.25
CA ASN A 441 -0.25 34.53 6.26
C ASN A 441 0.86 33.63 6.86
N ARG A 442 0.68 33.08 8.07
CA ARG A 442 1.77 32.41 8.79
C ARG A 442 1.73 30.87 8.84
N TYR A 443 0.68 30.19 8.36
CA TYR A 443 0.59 28.72 8.54
C TYR A 443 0.42 27.83 7.29
N MET A 444 0.22 28.38 6.08
CA MET A 444 0.08 27.55 4.85
C MET A 444 1.06 27.93 3.71
N ASN A 445 1.50 29.19 3.59
CA ASN A 445 2.45 29.61 2.53
C ASN A 445 3.93 29.44 2.93
N VAL A 446 4.24 29.22 4.20
CA VAL A 446 5.63 29.12 4.68
C VAL A 446 6.27 27.78 4.29
N ASN A 447 5.48 26.71 4.09
CA ASN A 447 6.04 25.39 3.75
C ASN A 447 6.27 25.22 2.24
N PHE A 448 5.33 25.61 1.38
CA PHE A 448 5.47 25.35 -0.06
C PHE A 448 6.57 26.17 -0.74
N GLN A 449 6.71 27.45 -0.37
CA GLN A 449 7.83 28.27 -0.87
C GLN A 449 9.16 27.82 -0.24
N LYS A 450 9.19 27.42 1.04
CA LYS A 450 10.39 26.81 1.64
C LYS A 450 10.77 25.48 1.02
N ASP A 451 9.82 24.67 0.57
CA ASP A 451 10.07 23.39 -0.07
C ASP A 451 10.58 23.61 -1.50
N ILE A 452 10.05 24.60 -2.22
CA ILE A 452 10.57 25.03 -3.53
C ILE A 452 11.95 25.71 -3.39
N ASP A 453 12.18 26.53 -2.37
CA ASP A 453 13.47 27.17 -2.10
C ASP A 453 14.49 26.14 -1.55
N LYS A 454 14.06 25.12 -0.80
CA LYS A 454 14.87 23.95 -0.42
C LYS A 454 15.22 23.08 -1.61
N ILE A 455 14.27 22.84 -2.51
CA ILE A 455 14.50 22.20 -3.82
C ILE A 455 15.55 23.04 -4.54
N SER A 456 15.32 24.34 -4.74
CA SER A 456 16.25 25.21 -5.46
C SER A 456 17.65 25.27 -4.82
N ASN A 457 17.77 25.18 -3.48
CA ASN A 457 19.05 25.10 -2.77
C ASN A 457 19.70 23.69 -2.81
N ALA A 458 18.90 22.61 -2.83
CA ALA A 458 19.39 21.23 -2.96
C ALA A 458 19.93 20.94 -4.38
N TYR A 459 19.41 21.64 -5.40
CA TYR A 459 19.83 21.48 -6.80
C TYR A 459 21.03 22.35 -7.21
N ILE A 460 21.57 23.20 -6.32
CA ILE A 460 22.81 24.00 -6.59
C ILE A 460 24.02 23.08 -6.84
N ASN A 461 24.03 21.87 -6.24
CA ASN A 461 25.12 20.89 -6.40
C ASN A 461 24.71 19.65 -7.21
N ALA A 462 23.54 19.63 -7.86
CA ALA A 462 23.05 18.46 -8.57
C ALA A 462 24.00 18.02 -9.70
N GLU A 463 24.58 18.98 -10.41
CA GLU A 463 25.58 18.76 -11.46
C GLU A 463 26.81 18.00 -10.94
N LYS A 464 27.28 18.38 -9.74
CA LYS A 464 28.41 17.73 -9.05
C LYS A 464 28.06 16.33 -8.57
N ILE A 465 26.88 16.15 -7.98
CA ILE A 465 26.38 14.85 -7.50
C ILE A 465 26.25 13.86 -8.66
N ILE A 466 25.74 14.29 -9.81
CA ILE A 466 25.62 13.46 -11.01
C ILE A 466 27.00 13.00 -11.48
N VAL A 467 27.93 13.93 -11.72
CA VAL A 467 29.27 13.58 -12.21
C VAL A 467 30.04 12.72 -11.20
N PHE A 468 29.96 13.04 -9.91
CA PHE A 468 30.59 12.26 -8.85
C PHE A 468 30.04 10.83 -8.77
N ASN A 469 28.73 10.64 -8.87
CA ASN A 469 28.13 9.31 -8.87
C ASN A 469 28.45 8.53 -10.15
N ILE A 470 28.60 9.19 -11.31
CA ILE A 470 29.02 8.52 -12.54
C ILE A 470 30.44 7.97 -12.43
N ILE A 471 31.34 8.69 -11.76
CA ILE A 471 32.72 8.26 -11.57
C ILE A 471 32.82 7.13 -10.52
N ASN A 472 32.09 7.26 -9.41
CA ASN A 472 32.25 6.37 -8.25
C ASN A 472 31.28 5.17 -8.23
N ASN A 473 30.15 5.22 -8.95
CA ASN A 473 29.13 4.17 -8.93
C ASN A 473 29.14 3.37 -10.23
N LYS A 474 29.80 2.21 -10.22
CA LYS A 474 29.94 1.29 -11.39
C LYS A 474 28.62 0.66 -11.90
N LYS A 475 27.45 1.04 -11.35
CA LYS A 475 26.13 0.49 -11.70
C LYS A 475 25.34 1.28 -12.75
N LEU A 476 25.91 2.34 -13.32
CA LEU A 476 25.20 3.16 -14.31
C LEU A 476 25.11 2.49 -15.68
N THR A 477 23.87 2.33 -16.17
CA THR A 477 23.60 1.71 -17.47
C THR A 477 23.92 2.67 -18.62
N PRO A 478 24.33 2.16 -19.81
CA PRO A 478 24.64 3.00 -20.96
C PRO A 478 23.48 3.85 -21.50
N GLU A 479 22.27 3.52 -21.09
CA GLU A 479 21.05 4.19 -21.52
C GLU A 479 20.84 5.49 -20.75
N LEU A 480 21.44 5.63 -19.57
CA LEU A 480 21.20 6.76 -18.67
C LEU A 480 22.02 8.00 -19.04
N TYR A 481 23.29 7.85 -19.45
CA TYR A 481 24.10 9.00 -19.89
C TYR A 481 23.60 9.58 -21.23
N LYS A 482 22.93 8.78 -22.08
CA LYS A 482 22.33 9.28 -23.33
C LYS A 482 21.17 10.26 -23.10
N LYS A 483 20.58 10.27 -21.89
CA LYS A 483 19.46 11.16 -21.54
C LYS A 483 19.92 12.56 -21.14
N ILE A 484 21.21 12.75 -20.80
CA ILE A 484 21.74 14.04 -20.36
C ILE A 484 22.53 14.66 -21.52
N ASN A 485 22.09 15.82 -21.98
CA ASN A 485 22.87 16.63 -22.93
C ASN A 485 23.93 17.43 -22.12
N PRO A 486 25.22 17.43 -22.49
CA PRO A 486 26.24 18.26 -21.85
C PRO A 486 25.85 19.75 -21.69
N GLU A 487 25.08 20.30 -22.63
CA GLU A 487 24.62 21.70 -22.57
C GLU A 487 23.63 22.00 -21.43
N MET A 488 23.13 20.95 -20.75
CA MET A 488 22.27 21.10 -19.58
C MET A 488 23.05 21.51 -18.32
N PHE A 489 24.38 21.36 -18.32
CA PHE A 489 25.25 21.74 -17.20
C PHE A 489 25.57 23.24 -17.26
N GLU A 490 25.28 23.97 -16.18
CA GLU A 490 25.59 25.39 -16.03
C GLU A 490 27.06 25.61 -15.63
N ASP A 491 27.63 24.71 -14.84
CA ASP A 491 29.04 24.74 -14.50
C ASP A 491 29.89 24.20 -15.67
N LYS A 492 30.65 25.11 -16.30
CA LYS A 492 31.48 24.81 -17.47
C LYS A 492 32.55 23.75 -17.19
N ILE A 493 33.07 23.66 -15.96
CA ILE A 493 34.08 22.67 -15.59
C ILE A 493 33.40 21.30 -15.43
N ILE A 494 32.24 21.24 -14.77
CA ILE A 494 31.45 20.01 -14.65
C ILE A 494 30.98 19.51 -16.03
N MET A 495 30.54 20.42 -16.91
CA MET A 495 30.20 20.12 -18.30
C MET A 495 31.39 19.47 -19.02
N LYS A 496 32.59 20.05 -18.89
CA LYS A 496 33.81 19.52 -19.51
C LYS A 496 34.19 18.15 -18.96
N ILE A 497 34.11 17.94 -17.65
CA ILE A 497 34.32 16.63 -17.01
C ILE A 497 33.33 15.60 -17.56
N TYR A 498 32.06 15.97 -17.66
CA TYR A 498 31.02 15.10 -18.22
C TYR A 498 31.28 14.76 -19.70
N MET A 499 31.75 15.71 -20.51
CA MET A 499 32.13 15.46 -21.90
C MET A 499 33.30 14.47 -22.02
N ILE A 500 34.33 14.58 -21.16
CA ILE A 500 35.45 13.63 -21.11
C ILE A 500 34.93 12.24 -20.74
N ILE A 501 34.02 12.14 -19.76
CA ILE A 501 33.37 10.87 -19.39
C ILE A 501 32.62 10.27 -20.59
N CYS A 502 31.85 11.09 -21.33
CA CYS A 502 31.18 10.64 -22.54
C CYS A 502 32.15 10.15 -23.62
N GLU A 503 33.33 10.76 -23.75
CA GLU A 503 34.36 10.36 -24.71
C GLU A 503 35.06 9.05 -24.32
N LEU A 504 35.45 8.90 -23.05
CA LEU A 504 35.97 7.65 -22.51
C LEU A 504 34.98 6.51 -22.73
N TYR A 505 33.70 6.77 -22.46
CA TYR A 505 32.63 5.82 -22.69
C TYR A 505 32.48 5.45 -24.18
N LYS A 506 32.43 6.44 -25.10
CA LYS A 506 32.35 6.20 -26.56
C LYS A 506 33.50 5.32 -27.05
N ASN A 507 34.68 5.49 -26.47
CA ASN A 507 35.88 4.72 -26.77
C ASN A 507 35.98 3.38 -26.00
N LYS A 508 34.92 2.98 -25.27
CA LYS A 508 34.86 1.76 -24.44
C LYS A 508 36.00 1.64 -23.43
N LYS A 509 36.49 2.78 -22.92
CA LYS A 509 37.47 2.83 -21.84
C LYS A 509 36.76 2.88 -20.48
N ASP A 510 37.38 2.28 -19.47
CA ASP A 510 36.89 2.38 -18.10
C ASP A 510 36.96 3.84 -17.61
N ILE A 511 35.90 4.30 -16.96
CA ILE A 511 35.86 5.63 -16.35
C ILE A 511 36.72 5.57 -15.08
N ASN A 512 37.88 6.22 -15.09
CA ASN A 512 38.75 6.35 -13.92
C ASN A 512 39.29 7.78 -13.79
N GLU A 513 39.65 8.15 -12.55
CA GLU A 513 40.08 9.50 -12.21
C GLU A 513 41.32 9.96 -12.99
N LYS A 514 42.26 9.05 -13.27
CA LYS A 514 43.51 9.34 -13.96
C LYS A 514 43.26 9.76 -15.41
N ASP A 515 42.37 9.06 -16.11
CA ASP A 515 42.02 9.38 -17.49
C ASP A 515 41.23 10.69 -17.58
N ILE A 516 40.36 10.97 -16.61
CA ILE A 516 39.64 12.25 -16.55
C ILE A 516 40.62 13.41 -16.28
N LEU A 517 41.53 13.26 -15.32
CA LEU A 517 42.55 14.27 -15.00
C LEU A 517 43.43 14.61 -16.20
N SER A 518 43.75 13.64 -17.05
CA SER A 518 44.58 13.86 -18.24
C SER A 518 43.94 14.82 -19.27
N GLY A 519 42.62 14.97 -19.25
CA GLY A 519 41.86 15.88 -20.11
C GLY A 519 41.58 17.27 -19.52
N LEU A 520 42.09 17.54 -18.31
CA LEU A 520 41.86 18.80 -17.57
C LEU A 520 43.15 19.60 -17.42
N THR A 521 43.05 20.93 -17.35
CA THR A 521 44.20 21.84 -17.27
C THR A 521 44.16 22.73 -16.04
N GLY A 522 45.31 22.96 -15.40
CA GLY A 522 45.49 23.95 -14.33
C GLY A 522 44.39 23.93 -13.26
N ASP A 523 43.59 24.99 -13.23
CA ASP A 523 42.48 25.18 -12.27
C ASP A 523 41.34 24.16 -12.44
N GLU A 524 41.13 23.61 -13.63
CA GLU A 524 40.12 22.57 -13.89
C GLU A 524 40.50 21.25 -13.20
N ALA A 525 41.79 20.90 -13.21
CA ALA A 525 42.30 19.72 -12.52
C ALA A 525 42.17 19.87 -11.01
N ASN A 526 42.49 21.05 -10.46
CA ASN A 526 42.29 21.37 -9.05
C ASN A 526 40.81 21.30 -8.65
N TYR A 527 39.92 21.81 -9.50
CA TYR A 527 38.47 21.73 -9.29
C TYR A 527 37.98 20.27 -9.26
N PHE A 528 38.43 19.44 -10.20
CA PHE A 528 38.12 18.01 -10.23
C PHE A 528 38.64 17.27 -8.98
N MET A 529 39.87 17.56 -8.54
CA MET A 529 40.41 16.96 -7.32
C MET A 529 39.61 17.36 -6.08
N ASN A 530 39.12 18.60 -6.01
CA ASN A 530 38.24 19.05 -4.93
C ASN A 530 36.84 18.43 -5.03
N LEU A 531 36.33 18.20 -6.25
CA LEU A 531 35.09 17.46 -6.48
C LEU A 531 35.22 16.01 -5.95
N MET A 532 36.32 15.31 -6.25
CA MET A 532 36.51 13.93 -5.80
C MET A 532 36.75 13.81 -4.29
N LYS A 533 37.22 14.88 -3.63
CA LYS A 533 37.34 14.96 -2.16
C LYS A 533 36.06 15.39 -1.45
N GLY A 534 35.03 15.79 -2.20
CA GLY A 534 33.78 16.27 -1.61
C GLY A 534 32.94 15.12 -1.04
N GLU A 535 32.20 15.41 0.02
CA GLU A 535 31.23 14.48 0.61
C GLU A 535 29.89 14.57 -0.14
N TYR A 536 29.75 13.75 -1.18
CA TYR A 536 28.48 13.62 -1.92
C TYR A 536 27.83 12.26 -1.62
N PRO A 537 26.49 12.16 -1.64
CA PRO A 537 25.80 10.90 -1.40
C PRO A 537 26.04 9.92 -2.57
N ILE A 538 26.53 8.71 -2.26
CA ILE A 538 26.86 7.64 -3.22
C ILE A 538 25.74 6.58 -3.32
N ASP A 539 24.95 6.42 -2.26
CA ASP A 539 23.84 5.43 -2.15
C ASP A 539 22.47 6.02 -2.51
N ILE A 540 22.42 6.95 -3.46
CA ILE A 540 21.17 7.48 -3.98
C ILE A 540 20.72 6.66 -5.19
N ASP A 541 19.40 6.59 -5.39
CA ASP A 541 18.83 6.17 -6.67
C ASP A 541 19.18 7.23 -7.73
N ILE A 542 20.32 7.01 -8.40
CA ILE A 542 20.92 7.94 -9.35
C ILE A 542 20.06 8.08 -10.61
N GLU A 543 19.30 7.04 -10.99
CA GLU A 543 18.37 7.10 -12.11
C GLU A 543 17.25 8.09 -11.82
N LYS A 544 16.62 7.94 -10.66
CA LYS A 544 15.57 8.85 -10.22
C LYS A 544 16.10 10.27 -9.96
N PHE A 545 17.33 10.41 -9.45
CA PHE A 545 17.96 11.72 -9.27
C PHE A 545 18.18 12.45 -10.61
N ILE A 546 18.61 11.72 -11.64
CA ILE A 546 18.78 12.26 -13.00
C ILE A 546 17.42 12.63 -13.61
N GLU A 547 16.36 11.83 -13.42
CA GLU A 547 15.01 12.20 -13.86
C GLU A 547 14.51 13.50 -13.22
N ASP A 548 14.81 13.69 -11.93
CA ASP A 548 14.43 14.89 -11.21
C ASP A 548 15.24 16.10 -11.70
N PHE A 549 16.53 15.93 -11.97
CA PHE A 549 17.37 16.95 -12.61
C PHE A 549 16.85 17.35 -13.99
N LEU A 550 16.46 16.38 -14.84
CA LEU A 550 15.89 16.63 -16.16
C LEU A 550 14.54 17.36 -16.06
N THR A 551 13.70 16.96 -15.10
CA THR A 551 12.40 17.61 -14.83
C THR A 551 12.60 19.05 -14.36
N TYR A 552 13.62 19.30 -13.54
CA TYR A 552 14.02 20.64 -13.11
C TYR A 552 14.52 21.51 -14.27
N LYS A 553 15.41 21.00 -15.14
CA LYS A 553 15.88 21.74 -16.32
C LYS A 553 14.74 22.03 -17.31
N LYS A 554 13.83 21.07 -17.53
CA LYS A 554 12.61 21.29 -18.30
C LYS A 554 11.74 22.39 -17.69
N MET A 555 11.57 22.39 -16.37
CA MET A 555 10.84 23.45 -15.67
C MET A 555 11.46 24.82 -15.93
N LYS A 556 12.78 24.96 -15.87
CA LYS A 556 13.48 26.24 -16.15
C LYS A 556 13.28 26.74 -17.58
N VAL A 557 13.32 25.84 -18.57
CA VAL A 557 13.01 26.18 -19.97
C VAL A 557 11.57 26.66 -20.11
N LEU A 558 10.63 25.96 -19.48
CA LEU A 558 9.22 26.35 -19.47
C LEU A 558 8.98 27.69 -18.74
N GLU A 559 9.71 27.98 -17.66
CA GLU A 559 9.66 29.27 -16.95
C GLU A 559 10.07 30.43 -17.88
N LYS A 560 11.15 30.24 -18.64
CA LYS A 560 11.63 31.24 -19.62
C LYS A 560 10.65 31.41 -20.78
N ALA A 561 10.20 30.31 -21.38
CA ALA A 561 9.22 30.35 -22.46
C ALA A 561 7.89 31.00 -22.03
N LEU A 562 7.49 30.79 -20.77
CA LEU A 562 6.30 31.41 -20.19
C LEU A 562 6.48 32.93 -20.03
N GLN A 563 7.65 33.39 -19.59
CA GLN A 563 7.96 34.83 -19.52
C GLN A 563 7.91 35.47 -20.91
N GLU A 564 8.54 34.85 -21.90
CA GLU A 564 8.55 35.36 -23.28
C GLU A 564 7.15 35.38 -23.91
N SER A 565 6.33 34.34 -23.65
CA SER A 565 4.95 34.26 -24.17
C SER A 565 4.02 35.26 -23.51
N LYS A 566 4.22 35.56 -22.22
CA LYS A 566 3.51 36.64 -21.51
C LYS A 566 3.84 38.02 -22.06
N MET A 567 5.08 38.26 -22.49
CA MET A 567 5.45 39.53 -23.14
C MET A 567 4.84 39.71 -24.54
N LYS A 568 4.34 38.62 -25.15
CA LYS A 568 3.74 38.61 -26.49
C LYS A 568 2.20 38.54 -26.49
N ASP A 569 1.56 38.61 -25.31
CA ASP A 569 0.11 38.48 -25.13
C ASP A 569 -0.53 37.21 -25.75
N ASP A 570 0.26 36.12 -25.89
CA ASP A 570 -0.24 34.84 -26.40
C ASP A 570 -0.91 34.02 -25.28
N ASN A 571 -2.15 34.38 -24.96
CA ASN A 571 -2.92 33.78 -23.87
C ASN A 571 -3.10 32.25 -23.99
N LYS A 572 -3.15 31.72 -25.22
CA LYS A 572 -3.31 30.28 -25.45
C LYS A 572 -2.03 29.53 -25.10
N THR A 573 -0.88 30.05 -25.53
CA THR A 573 0.43 29.48 -25.23
C THR A 573 0.80 29.65 -23.76
N VAL A 574 0.46 30.79 -23.16
CA VAL A 574 0.63 31.02 -21.70
C VAL A 574 -0.09 29.97 -20.88
N MET A 575 -1.36 29.68 -21.20
CA MET A 575 -2.15 28.67 -20.48
C MET A 575 -1.56 27.26 -20.63
N GLU A 576 -1.07 26.91 -21.83
CA GLU A 576 -0.46 25.60 -22.08
C GLU A 576 0.88 25.45 -21.36
N LEU A 577 1.74 26.47 -21.40
CA LEU A 577 3.01 26.49 -20.68
C LEU A 577 2.81 26.42 -19.16
N GLN A 578 1.79 27.08 -18.62
CA GLN A 578 1.44 26.99 -17.20
C GLN A 578 1.03 25.58 -16.78
N LYS A 579 0.23 24.88 -17.59
CA LYS A 579 -0.15 23.48 -17.31
C LYS A 579 1.08 22.57 -17.27
N GLN A 580 2.00 22.74 -18.21
CA GLN A 580 3.24 21.97 -18.24
C GLN A 580 4.16 22.29 -17.05
N LEU A 581 4.22 23.56 -16.64
CA LEU A 581 4.96 24.02 -15.47
C LEU A 581 4.45 23.38 -14.17
N ILE A 582 3.12 23.33 -14.01
CA ILE A 582 2.45 22.73 -12.86
C ILE A 582 2.78 21.22 -12.79
N LYS A 583 2.72 20.51 -13.92
CA LYS A 583 3.11 19.09 -13.98
C LYS A 583 4.56 18.87 -13.54
N CYS A 584 5.49 19.70 -13.99
CA CYS A 584 6.90 19.62 -13.55
C CYS A 584 7.04 19.90 -12.05
N ARG A 585 6.34 20.91 -11.51
CA ARG A 585 6.39 21.27 -10.09
C ARG A 585 5.79 20.19 -9.19
N LEU A 586 4.67 19.59 -9.58
CA LEU A 586 4.06 18.47 -8.86
C LEU A 586 4.97 17.25 -8.85
N SER A 587 5.55 16.90 -10.01
CA SER A 587 6.51 15.80 -10.11
C SER A 587 7.72 16.01 -9.19
N LEU A 588 8.26 17.24 -9.11
CA LEU A 588 9.38 17.55 -8.22
C LEU A 588 8.97 17.57 -6.73
N ALA A 589 7.75 18.02 -6.42
CA ALA A 589 7.24 18.10 -5.05
C ALA A 589 6.85 16.72 -4.46
N GLU A 590 6.31 15.82 -5.26
CA GLU A 590 6.04 14.43 -4.85
C GLU A 590 7.35 13.68 -4.54
N ARG A 591 8.43 14.04 -5.23
CA ARG A 591 9.73 13.35 -5.15
C ARG A 591 10.73 14.01 -4.19
N SER A 592 10.50 15.24 -3.74
CA SER A 592 11.36 15.95 -2.77
C SER A 592 11.36 15.33 -1.37
N ASN A 593 10.33 14.55 -1.02
CA ASN A 593 10.28 13.76 0.22
C ASN A 593 11.29 12.59 0.26
N THR A 594 11.96 12.28 -0.85
CA THR A 594 12.91 11.16 -0.95
C THR A 594 14.36 11.53 -0.66
N TYR A 595 14.76 12.80 -0.80
CA TYR A 595 16.18 13.20 -0.80
C TYR A 595 16.57 14.20 0.29
N VAL A 596 15.59 14.84 0.95
CA VAL A 596 15.84 15.88 1.99
C VAL A 596 15.89 15.28 3.42
N ARG A 597 15.87 13.94 3.54
CA ARG A 597 16.04 13.21 4.80
C ARG A 597 17.19 12.21 4.71
N LYS A 598 18.39 12.70 4.45
CA LYS A 598 19.63 12.10 4.94
C LYS A 598 20.58 13.22 5.31
#